data_AF-A0A120G5R1-F1
#
_entry.id   AF-A0A120G5R1-F1
#
_cell.length_a   1.000
_cell.length_b   1.000
_cell.length_c   1.000
_cell.angle_alpha   90.00
_cell.angle_beta   90.00
_cell.angle_gamma   90.00
#
_symmetry.space_group_name_H-M   'P 1'
#
loop_
_entity.id
_entity.type
_entity.pdbx_description
1 polymer ?
#
loop_
_entity_poly.entity_id
_entity_poly.type
_entity_poly.pdbx_seq_one_letter_code
_entity_poly.pdbx_strand_id
1 'polypeptide(L)'
;MLLHVYRRRRVGQPRGVPYLAPVIEKLKQLDRYTDAELEAAVVSAFFAVFIKPGTGGSLSPLASAATGNTPVGGDRPAGREQGGWDGSLSGGIVAELDDGASIDTAAPGRPNMAFDPFVLAMLRQIGMALELPYEVLIKHFTASYTAARAAVMEAWQFVRGCRDFLGSHFCQPVYEHWLEEAIAQGDIEAPGFFDHPLLRYAYCGSLWVGDGPGTVDPLKDINAAEKRIDIGVSTLAKESMLYDGSDWEENHEQRALEVKRRRDDGLSASPTARPDNEPPANPDLPERT
;
A
#
# COMPACT_ATOMS: atom_id res chain seq x y z
N MET A 1 -3.68 29.68 19.03
CA MET A 1 -4.03 28.32 19.54
C MET A 1 -2.89 27.35 19.25
N LEU A 2 -2.56 26.44 20.17
CA LEU A 2 -1.65 25.31 19.93
C LEU A 2 -2.40 24.01 20.24
N LEU A 3 -2.54 23.15 19.23
CA LEU A 3 -3.22 21.84 19.35
C LEU A 3 -2.18 20.71 19.34
N HIS A 4 -2.06 19.99 20.46
CA HIS A 4 -1.27 18.76 20.52
C HIS A 4 -2.16 17.55 20.20
N VAL A 5 -2.22 17.18 18.92
CA VAL A 5 -3.11 16.12 18.43
C VAL A 5 -2.41 14.76 18.45
N TYR A 6 -2.93 13.82 19.23
CA TYR A 6 -2.49 12.42 19.21
C TYR A 6 -3.60 11.49 19.73
N ARG A 7 -3.58 10.23 19.28
CA ARG A 7 -4.50 9.21 19.79
C ARG A 7 -4.07 8.76 21.20
N ARG A 8 -4.84 9.17 22.20
CA ARG A 8 -4.64 8.75 23.59
C ARG A 8 -5.25 7.35 23.80
N ARG A 9 -4.39 6.35 23.99
CA ARG A 9 -4.81 4.95 24.25
C ARG A 9 -4.89 4.61 25.73
N ARG A 10 -4.18 5.36 26.59
CA ARG A 10 -4.13 5.14 28.04
C ARG A 10 -4.29 6.44 28.81
N VAL A 11 -4.75 6.34 30.05
CA VAL A 11 -4.81 7.49 30.98
C VAL A 11 -3.38 7.94 31.29
N GLY A 12 -3.12 9.25 31.23
CA GLY A 12 -1.80 9.83 31.53
C GLY A 12 -0.75 9.69 30.42
N GLN A 13 -1.12 9.22 29.22
CA GLN A 13 -0.19 9.13 28.08
C GLN A 13 0.22 10.54 27.60
N PRO A 14 1.52 10.92 27.66
CA PRO A 14 1.94 12.29 27.34
C PRO A 14 2.18 12.53 25.84
N ARG A 15 2.28 11.47 25.02
CA ARG A 15 2.58 11.53 23.58
C ARG A 15 1.93 10.41 22.81
N GLY A 16 1.71 10.62 21.52
CA GLY A 16 1.23 9.58 20.60
C GLY A 16 2.21 8.40 20.45
N VAL A 17 1.67 7.24 20.10
CA VAL A 17 2.46 6.07 19.63
C VAL A 17 2.39 6.05 18.11
N PRO A 18 3.53 6.03 17.39
CA PRO A 18 3.55 5.96 15.93
C PRO A 18 2.85 4.72 15.39
N TYR A 19 2.21 4.82 14.22
CA TYR A 19 1.49 3.71 13.59
C TYR A 19 2.36 2.48 13.32
N LEU A 20 3.63 2.67 12.94
CA LEU A 20 4.57 1.59 12.61
C LEU A 20 5.27 0.99 13.84
N ALA A 21 5.05 1.53 15.04
CA ALA A 21 5.68 1.04 16.27
C ALA A 21 5.52 -0.49 16.50
N PRO A 22 4.34 -1.13 16.28
CA PRO A 22 4.18 -2.56 16.53
C PRO A 22 4.89 -3.46 15.51
N VAL A 23 5.30 -2.94 14.35
CA VAL A 23 5.85 -3.75 13.24
C VAL A 23 7.29 -3.41 12.88
N ILE A 24 7.88 -2.39 13.48
CA ILE A 24 9.22 -1.90 13.12
C ILE A 24 10.31 -2.98 13.22
N GLU A 25 10.21 -3.87 14.20
CA GLU A 25 11.15 -4.99 14.35
C GLU A 25 10.96 -6.02 13.24
N LYS A 26 9.72 -6.37 12.89
CA LYS A 26 9.42 -7.30 11.80
C LYS A 26 9.91 -6.77 10.46
N LEU A 27 9.72 -5.46 10.20
CA LEU A 27 10.22 -4.80 8.99
C LEU A 27 11.75 -4.89 8.91
N LYS A 28 12.45 -4.64 10.02
CA LYS A 28 13.92 -4.76 10.07
C LYS A 28 14.42 -6.19 9.84
N GLN A 29 13.72 -7.20 10.35
CA GLN A 29 14.09 -8.59 10.13
C GLN A 29 13.79 -9.05 8.69
N LEU A 30 12.70 -8.57 8.10
CA LEU A 30 12.38 -8.82 6.70
C LEU A 30 13.48 -8.27 5.77
N ASP A 31 13.93 -7.03 6.00
CA ASP A 31 15.04 -6.39 5.26
C ASP A 31 16.34 -7.22 5.31
N ARG A 32 16.74 -7.63 6.52
CA ARG A 32 17.92 -8.50 6.71
C ARG A 32 17.78 -9.86 6.04
N TYR A 33 16.57 -10.42 6.06
CA TYR A 33 16.30 -11.70 5.42
C TYR A 33 16.38 -11.59 3.89
N THR A 34 15.85 -10.51 3.31
CA THR A 34 15.94 -10.28 1.86
C THR A 34 17.38 -10.07 1.41
N ASP A 35 18.19 -9.34 2.17
CA ASP A 35 19.62 -9.16 1.89
C ASP A 35 20.38 -10.48 1.97
N ALA A 36 20.15 -11.26 3.03
CA ALA A 36 20.81 -12.55 3.21
C ALA A 36 20.48 -13.56 2.10
N GLU A 37 19.24 -13.57 1.59
CA GLU A 37 18.85 -14.43 0.48
C GLU A 37 19.45 -13.95 -0.85
N LEU A 38 19.59 -12.64 -1.06
CA LEU A 38 20.29 -12.08 -2.21
C LEU A 38 21.79 -12.44 -2.16
N GLU A 39 22.44 -12.25 -1.02
CA GLU A 39 23.85 -12.62 -0.80
C GLU A 39 24.06 -14.12 -1.00
N ALA A 40 23.17 -14.96 -0.46
CA ALA A 40 23.21 -16.40 -0.66
C ALA A 40 23.07 -16.77 -2.14
N ALA A 41 22.20 -16.10 -2.90
CA ALA A 41 22.06 -16.30 -4.33
C ALA A 41 23.32 -15.91 -5.10
N VAL A 42 23.96 -14.79 -4.74
CA VAL A 42 25.24 -14.34 -5.32
C VAL A 42 26.37 -15.32 -4.99
N VAL A 43 26.49 -15.75 -3.73
CA VAL A 43 27.49 -16.73 -3.30
C VAL A 43 27.29 -18.06 -4.04
N SER A 44 26.05 -18.49 -4.20
CA SER A 44 25.72 -19.73 -4.91
C SER A 44 25.97 -19.68 -6.41
N ALA A 45 25.97 -18.48 -7.00
CA ALA A 45 26.38 -18.28 -8.39
C ALA A 45 27.89 -18.46 -8.59
N PHE A 46 28.70 -18.36 -7.53
CA PHE A 46 30.11 -18.72 -7.60
C PHE A 46 30.26 -20.24 -7.54
N PHE A 47 30.78 -20.82 -8.63
CA PHE A 47 31.24 -22.20 -8.63
C PHE A 47 32.54 -22.31 -7.84
N ALA A 48 32.48 -22.92 -6.65
CA ALA A 48 33.64 -23.30 -5.86
C ALA A 48 34.01 -24.76 -6.15
N VAL A 49 35.24 -25.00 -6.58
CA VAL A 49 35.78 -26.33 -6.87
C VAL A 49 36.85 -26.64 -5.83
N PHE A 50 36.65 -27.69 -5.03
CA PHE A 50 37.66 -28.16 -4.08
C PHE A 50 38.41 -29.34 -4.69
N ILE A 51 39.74 -29.25 -4.77
CA ILE A 51 40.62 -30.32 -5.22
C ILE A 51 41.13 -31.07 -3.99
N LYS A 52 40.78 -32.36 -3.87
CA LYS A 52 41.31 -33.25 -2.84
C LYS A 52 42.55 -33.97 -3.39
N PRO A 53 43.76 -33.79 -2.82
CA PRO A 53 44.94 -34.52 -3.27
C PRO A 53 44.81 -36.02 -2.99
N GLY A 54 45.30 -36.83 -3.92
CA GLY A 54 45.42 -38.28 -3.72
C GLY A 54 46.44 -38.63 -2.62
N THR A 55 46.29 -39.81 -2.03
CA THR A 55 47.16 -40.33 -0.95
C THR A 55 48.64 -40.33 -1.36
N GLY A 56 49.37 -39.31 -0.90
CA GLY A 56 50.83 -39.18 -1.05
C GLY A 56 51.34 -37.97 -1.85
N GLY A 57 50.48 -37.11 -2.41
CA GLY A 57 50.91 -36.01 -3.30
C GLY A 57 50.82 -34.61 -2.68
N SER A 58 51.94 -33.87 -2.69
CA SER A 58 51.93 -32.40 -2.64
C SER A 58 51.27 -31.88 -3.93
N LEU A 59 50.40 -30.87 -3.82
CA LEU A 59 49.76 -30.23 -4.98
C LEU A 59 50.82 -29.71 -5.97
N SER A 60 50.74 -30.11 -7.24
CA SER A 60 51.68 -29.67 -8.28
C SER A 60 51.55 -28.15 -8.53
N PRO A 61 52.65 -27.39 -8.72
CA PRO A 61 52.63 -25.92 -8.88
C PRO A 61 51.76 -25.41 -10.03
N LEU A 62 51.39 -26.29 -10.97
CA LEU A 62 50.54 -25.95 -12.11
C LEU A 62 49.07 -25.75 -11.73
N ALA A 63 48.58 -26.42 -10.68
CA ALA A 63 47.23 -26.21 -10.13
C ALA A 63 47.07 -24.82 -9.45
N SER A 64 48.19 -24.20 -9.05
CA SER A 64 48.23 -22.82 -8.54
C SER A 64 48.05 -21.77 -9.65
N ALA A 65 48.37 -22.08 -10.91
CA ALA A 65 48.26 -21.11 -12.00
C ALA A 65 46.79 -20.90 -12.46
N ALA A 66 45.95 -21.95 -12.36
CA ALA A 66 44.53 -21.88 -12.70
C ALA A 66 43.68 -21.15 -11.64
N THR A 67 44.20 -20.99 -10.41
CA THR A 67 43.55 -20.28 -9.29
C THR A 67 43.85 -18.78 -9.26
N GLY A 68 44.42 -18.20 -10.32
CA GLY A 68 44.66 -16.75 -10.41
C GLY A 68 45.93 -16.26 -9.71
N ASN A 69 46.85 -17.14 -9.31
CA ASN A 69 48.16 -16.73 -8.80
C ASN A 69 49.12 -16.33 -9.96
N THR A 70 48.79 -15.26 -10.69
CA THR A 70 49.81 -14.46 -11.38
C THR A 70 50.07 -13.18 -10.59
N PRO A 71 51.21 -13.06 -9.88
CA PRO A 71 51.52 -11.84 -9.18
C PRO A 71 51.90 -10.75 -10.20
N VAL A 72 50.93 -9.92 -10.58
CA VAL A 72 51.21 -8.60 -11.16
C VAL A 72 51.65 -7.70 -10.00
N GLY A 73 52.96 -7.55 -9.86
CA GLY A 73 53.65 -6.39 -9.26
C GLY A 73 53.30 -6.00 -7.81
N GLY A 74 54.32 -6.04 -6.94
CA GLY A 74 54.37 -5.20 -5.73
C GLY A 74 54.48 -5.95 -4.41
N ASP A 75 55.66 -5.86 -3.80
CA ASP A 75 56.02 -6.04 -2.39
C ASP A 75 55.37 -7.16 -1.57
N ARG A 76 56.14 -8.25 -1.41
CA ARG A 76 55.88 -9.36 -0.49
C ARG A 76 56.07 -8.93 0.97
N PRO A 77 55.12 -9.22 1.89
CA PRO A 77 55.45 -9.38 3.29
C PRO A 77 56.14 -10.74 3.48
N ALA A 78 57.31 -10.75 4.13
CA ALA A 78 58.06 -11.96 4.44
C ALA A 78 57.29 -12.84 5.43
N GLY A 79 56.93 -14.07 5.02
CA GLY A 79 56.36 -15.06 5.94
C GLY A 79 55.37 -16.07 5.36
N ARG A 80 54.93 -15.96 4.09
CA ARG A 80 54.09 -17.01 3.46
C ARG A 80 54.95 -18.09 2.80
N GLU A 81 54.71 -19.35 3.18
CA GLU A 81 55.15 -20.52 2.43
C GLU A 81 54.66 -20.42 0.96
N GLN A 82 55.56 -20.70 0.01
CA GLN A 82 55.24 -20.73 -1.41
C GLN A 82 54.11 -21.73 -1.66
N GLY A 83 52.98 -21.26 -2.18
CA GLY A 83 51.86 -22.11 -2.61
C GLY A 83 50.54 -21.94 -1.84
N GLY A 84 50.49 -21.06 -0.83
CA GLY A 84 49.23 -20.78 -0.13
C GLY A 84 48.23 -20.03 -1.01
N TRP A 85 47.03 -20.60 -1.17
CA TRP A 85 45.88 -19.97 -1.82
C TRP A 85 45.63 -18.58 -1.20
N ASP A 86 45.41 -17.59 -2.07
CA ASP A 86 45.25 -16.18 -1.69
C ASP A 86 43.87 -15.84 -1.11
N GLY A 87 42.95 -16.82 -1.12
CA GLY A 87 41.59 -16.69 -0.61
C GLY A 87 40.63 -15.99 -1.57
N SER A 88 41.05 -15.70 -2.81
CA SER A 88 40.18 -15.12 -3.81
C SER A 88 39.38 -16.20 -4.54
N LEU A 89 38.05 -16.05 -4.57
CA LEU A 89 37.17 -16.82 -5.45
C LEU A 89 36.84 -15.96 -6.67
N SER A 90 37.43 -16.30 -7.81
CA SER A 90 37.03 -15.76 -9.11
C SER A 90 36.15 -16.78 -9.84
N GLY A 91 35.11 -16.31 -10.53
CA GLY A 91 34.13 -17.18 -11.19
C GLY A 91 34.76 -18.13 -12.21
N GLY A 92 34.43 -19.42 -12.09
CA GLY A 92 34.67 -20.45 -13.10
C GLY A 92 36.15 -20.81 -13.33
N ILE A 93 36.74 -21.60 -12.44
CA ILE A 93 38.07 -22.18 -12.65
C ILE A 93 37.92 -23.64 -13.08
N VAL A 94 38.44 -23.96 -14.27
CA VAL A 94 38.65 -25.34 -14.73
C VAL A 94 40.13 -25.66 -14.54
N ALA A 95 40.44 -26.54 -13.60
CA ALA A 95 41.81 -27.02 -13.37
C ALA A 95 41.91 -28.50 -13.77
N GLU A 96 43.04 -28.88 -14.37
CA GLU A 96 43.40 -30.28 -14.66
C GLU A 96 43.88 -30.95 -13.37
N LEU A 97 43.44 -32.19 -13.10
CA LEU A 97 43.72 -32.90 -11.85
C LEU A 97 44.85 -33.93 -12.03
N ASP A 98 45.73 -34.01 -11.04
CA ASP A 98 46.76 -35.04 -10.94
C ASP A 98 46.15 -36.43 -10.69
N ASP A 99 46.89 -37.49 -11.05
CA ASP A 99 46.42 -38.88 -10.96
C ASP A 99 46.05 -39.26 -9.51
N GLY A 100 44.79 -39.68 -9.30
CA GLY A 100 44.22 -39.97 -7.99
C GLY A 100 43.63 -38.78 -7.20
N ALA A 101 43.65 -37.55 -7.74
CA ALA A 101 42.95 -36.42 -7.14
C ALA A 101 41.45 -36.43 -7.51
N SER A 102 40.58 -35.99 -6.59
CA SER A 102 39.14 -35.91 -6.82
C SER A 102 38.61 -34.48 -6.67
N ILE A 103 37.63 -34.15 -7.51
CA ILE A 103 36.86 -32.91 -7.41
C ILE A 103 35.69 -33.15 -6.45
N ASP A 104 35.57 -32.31 -5.43
CA ASP A 104 34.33 -32.19 -4.65
C ASP A 104 33.72 -30.82 -4.93
N THR A 105 32.55 -30.81 -5.55
CA THR A 105 31.80 -29.57 -5.77
C THR A 105 30.88 -29.36 -4.58
N ALA A 106 31.15 -28.30 -3.81
CA ALA A 106 30.10 -27.75 -2.97
C ALA A 106 29.11 -27.08 -3.93
N ALA A 107 28.06 -27.79 -4.33
CA ALA A 107 26.88 -27.14 -4.89
C ALA A 107 26.10 -26.61 -3.69
N PRO A 108 26.13 -25.29 -3.40
CA PRO A 108 25.15 -24.70 -2.51
C PRO A 108 23.79 -24.87 -3.18
N GLY A 109 23.13 -25.98 -2.89
CA GLY A 109 21.93 -26.36 -3.61
C GLY A 109 20.89 -25.28 -3.42
N ARG A 110 20.29 -24.78 -4.52
CA ARG A 110 18.94 -24.20 -4.56
C ARG A 110 18.54 -23.70 -5.96
N PRO A 111 17.22 -23.51 -6.18
CA PRO A 111 16.48 -22.33 -5.66
C PRO A 111 15.70 -22.55 -4.35
N ASN A 112 15.64 -21.52 -3.48
CA ASN A 112 14.87 -21.51 -2.22
C ASN A 112 13.38 -21.29 -2.50
N MET A 113 12.64 -22.38 -2.69
CA MET A 113 11.20 -22.34 -2.96
C MET A 113 10.36 -21.77 -1.79
N ALA A 114 10.93 -21.64 -0.58
CA ALA A 114 10.23 -21.19 0.62
C ALA A 114 10.31 -19.67 0.86
N PHE A 115 11.06 -18.93 0.04
CA PHE A 115 11.24 -17.48 0.21
C PHE A 115 9.91 -16.73 0.16
N ASP A 116 9.18 -16.85 -0.95
CA ASP A 116 7.93 -16.13 -1.16
C ASP A 116 6.85 -16.50 -0.11
N PRO A 117 6.58 -17.79 0.19
CA PRO A 117 5.65 -18.16 1.25
C PRO A 117 5.98 -17.56 2.63
N PHE A 118 7.27 -17.49 2.99
CA PHE A 118 7.71 -16.92 4.26
C PHE A 118 7.55 -15.38 4.28
N VAL A 119 7.95 -14.70 3.20
CA VAL A 119 7.78 -13.24 3.08
C VAL A 119 6.30 -12.87 3.13
N LEU A 120 5.43 -13.59 2.41
CA LEU A 120 3.99 -13.39 2.46
C LEU A 120 3.41 -13.66 3.86
N ALA A 121 3.92 -14.66 4.59
CA ALA A 121 3.50 -14.89 5.97
C ALA A 121 3.87 -13.72 6.91
N MET A 122 5.07 -13.16 6.75
CA MET A 122 5.49 -11.97 7.52
C MET A 122 4.66 -10.74 7.15
N LEU A 123 4.40 -10.50 5.87
CA LEU A 123 3.56 -9.40 5.39
C LEU A 123 2.13 -9.50 5.93
N ARG A 124 1.56 -10.70 6.03
CA ARG A 124 0.26 -10.91 6.68
C ARG A 124 0.29 -10.52 8.16
N GLN A 125 1.32 -10.90 8.90
CA GLN A 125 1.47 -10.49 10.31
C GLN A 125 1.61 -8.96 10.46
N ILE A 126 2.36 -8.33 9.56
CA ILE A 126 2.52 -6.87 9.52
C ILE A 126 1.17 -6.21 9.22
N GLY A 127 0.47 -6.67 8.19
CA GLY A 127 -0.85 -6.17 7.80
C GLY A 127 -1.86 -6.24 8.95
N MET A 128 -1.94 -7.39 9.63
CA MET A 128 -2.80 -7.55 10.81
C MET A 128 -2.50 -6.53 11.91
N ALA A 129 -1.23 -6.24 12.19
CA ALA A 129 -0.84 -5.28 13.21
C ALA A 129 -1.07 -3.80 12.80
N LEU A 130 -1.18 -3.54 11.49
CA LEU A 130 -1.46 -2.23 10.91
C LEU A 130 -2.94 -2.03 10.56
N GLU A 131 -3.81 -3.01 10.82
CA GLU A 131 -5.22 -3.01 10.40
C GLU A 131 -5.38 -2.88 8.87
N LEU A 132 -4.45 -3.46 8.11
CA LEU A 132 -4.42 -3.45 6.65
C LEU A 132 -4.34 -4.88 6.09
N PRO A 133 -5.29 -5.31 5.25
CA PRO A 133 -5.18 -6.57 4.51
C PRO A 133 -3.91 -6.62 3.66
N TYR A 134 -3.30 -7.80 3.56
CA TYR A 134 -2.01 -7.95 2.88
C TYR A 134 -2.12 -7.61 1.39
N GLU A 135 -3.25 -7.92 0.75
CA GLU A 135 -3.52 -7.63 -0.65
C GLU A 135 -3.41 -6.13 -0.93
N VAL A 136 -3.93 -5.31 -0.01
CA VAL A 136 -3.85 -3.84 -0.09
C VAL A 136 -2.43 -3.37 0.22
N LEU A 137 -1.77 -3.97 1.21
CA LEU A 137 -0.41 -3.63 1.63
C LEU A 137 0.61 -3.77 0.48
N ILE A 138 0.55 -4.88 -0.27
CA ILE A 138 1.45 -5.15 -1.40
C ILE A 138 0.84 -4.86 -2.77
N LYS A 139 -0.39 -4.33 -2.81
CA LYS A 139 -1.14 -4.04 -4.06
C LYS A 139 -1.25 -5.25 -4.99
N HIS A 140 -1.47 -6.43 -4.43
CA HIS A 140 -1.53 -7.68 -5.19
C HIS A 140 -2.83 -8.41 -4.89
N PHE A 141 -3.69 -8.50 -5.92
CA PHE A 141 -5.03 -9.06 -5.82
C PHE A 141 -5.16 -10.26 -6.76
N THR A 142 -5.08 -11.46 -6.22
CA THR A 142 -5.29 -12.72 -6.96
C THR A 142 -6.62 -13.40 -6.62
N ALA A 143 -7.31 -12.90 -5.59
CA ALA A 143 -8.60 -13.43 -5.16
C ALA A 143 -9.74 -12.97 -6.08
N SER A 144 -10.93 -13.57 -5.91
CA SER A 144 -12.13 -13.17 -6.65
C SER A 144 -12.49 -11.70 -6.41
N TYR A 145 -13.26 -11.11 -7.33
CA TYR A 145 -13.76 -9.74 -7.23
C TYR A 145 -14.34 -9.42 -5.83
N THR A 146 -15.18 -10.32 -5.29
CA THR A 146 -15.81 -10.14 -3.97
C THR A 146 -14.78 -10.09 -2.84
N ALA A 147 -13.76 -10.93 -2.89
CA ALA A 147 -12.69 -10.96 -1.89
C ALA A 147 -11.80 -9.71 -1.98
N ALA A 148 -11.43 -9.29 -3.19
CA ALA A 148 -10.67 -8.06 -3.41
C ALA A 148 -11.44 -6.82 -2.91
N ARG A 149 -12.75 -6.75 -3.22
CA ARG A 149 -13.63 -5.69 -2.72
C ARG A 149 -13.72 -5.70 -1.19
N ALA A 150 -13.86 -6.87 -0.57
CA ALA A 150 -13.88 -6.99 0.89
C ALA A 150 -12.57 -6.49 1.52
N ALA A 151 -11.42 -6.83 0.94
CA ALA A 151 -10.12 -6.35 1.41
C ALA A 151 -9.99 -4.81 1.31
N VAL A 152 -10.41 -4.21 0.20
CA VAL A 152 -10.42 -2.74 0.06
C VAL A 152 -11.36 -2.08 1.06
N MET A 153 -12.57 -2.63 1.26
CA MET A 153 -13.54 -2.10 2.23
C MET A 153 -13.02 -2.21 3.68
N GLU A 154 -12.30 -3.28 4.02
CA GLU A 154 -11.68 -3.44 5.33
C GLU A 154 -10.58 -2.40 5.55
N ALA A 155 -9.66 -2.23 4.59
CA ALA A 155 -8.65 -1.19 4.65
C ALA A 155 -9.26 0.22 4.76
N TRP A 156 -10.41 0.43 4.12
CA TRP A 156 -11.10 1.71 4.20
C TRP A 156 -11.65 2.02 5.58
N GLN A 157 -11.98 1.02 6.41
CA GLN A 157 -12.38 1.27 7.79
C GLN A 157 -11.26 1.96 8.58
N PHE A 158 -10.01 1.52 8.40
CA PHE A 158 -8.84 2.15 9.00
C PHE A 158 -8.67 3.60 8.51
N VAL A 159 -8.81 3.83 7.20
CA VAL A 159 -8.70 5.19 6.61
C VAL A 159 -9.79 6.12 7.16
N ARG A 160 -11.04 5.65 7.23
CA ARG A 160 -12.15 6.41 7.82
C ARG A 160 -11.88 6.75 9.29
N GLY A 161 -11.43 5.79 10.10
CA GLY A 161 -11.08 6.07 11.49
C GLY A 161 -9.94 7.09 11.64
N CYS A 162 -9.00 7.14 10.69
CA CYS A 162 -7.97 8.19 10.64
C CYS A 162 -8.54 9.54 10.26
N ARG A 163 -9.44 9.58 9.27
CA ARG A 163 -10.14 10.79 8.84
C ARG A 163 -11.03 11.36 9.92
N ASP A 164 -11.84 10.53 10.56
CA ASP A 164 -12.75 10.94 11.64
C ASP A 164 -11.96 11.50 12.83
N PHE A 165 -10.83 10.87 13.16
CA PHE A 165 -9.93 11.38 14.20
C PHE A 165 -9.38 12.76 13.84
N LEU A 166 -8.90 12.96 12.60
CA LEU A 166 -8.39 14.24 12.15
C LEU A 166 -9.50 15.31 12.11
N GLY A 167 -10.66 14.96 11.57
CA GLY A 167 -11.84 15.84 11.51
C GLY A 167 -12.26 16.31 12.89
N SER A 168 -12.45 15.39 13.84
CA SER A 168 -12.92 15.72 15.19
C SER A 168 -11.88 16.37 16.11
N HIS A 169 -10.59 16.03 15.98
CA HIS A 169 -9.56 16.49 16.94
C HIS A 169 -8.69 17.63 16.41
N PHE A 170 -8.68 17.87 15.10
CA PHE A 170 -7.93 18.95 14.49
C PHE A 170 -8.84 19.92 13.74
N CYS A 171 -9.59 19.43 12.75
CA CYS A 171 -10.35 20.32 11.88
C CYS A 171 -11.50 21.01 12.63
N GLN A 172 -12.25 20.27 13.43
CA GLN A 172 -13.39 20.78 14.19
C GLN A 172 -12.98 21.88 15.19
N PRO A 173 -11.98 21.70 16.07
CA PRO A 173 -11.53 22.79 16.95
C PRO A 173 -11.03 24.01 16.18
N VAL A 174 -10.30 23.82 15.08
CA VAL A 174 -9.82 24.93 14.25
C VAL A 174 -10.99 25.71 13.66
N TYR A 175 -11.99 25.00 13.12
CA TYR A 175 -13.20 25.60 12.58
C TYR A 175 -14.02 26.35 13.63
N GLU A 176 -14.23 25.75 14.81
CA GLU A 176 -14.96 26.39 15.91
C GLU A 176 -14.28 27.67 16.37
N HIS A 177 -12.96 27.67 16.50
CA HIS A 177 -12.22 28.87 16.87
C HIS A 177 -12.23 29.95 15.78
N TRP A 178 -12.14 29.56 14.51
CA TRP A 178 -12.29 30.49 13.41
C TRP A 178 -13.69 31.12 13.38
N LEU A 179 -14.73 30.30 13.52
CA LEU A 179 -16.13 30.74 13.50
C LEU A 179 -16.42 31.68 14.68
N GLU A 180 -15.95 31.32 15.87
CA GLU A 180 -16.05 32.14 17.07
C GLU A 180 -15.42 33.51 16.89
N GLU A 181 -14.22 33.59 16.33
CA GLU A 181 -13.54 34.87 16.04
C GLU A 181 -14.31 35.68 14.99
N ALA A 182 -14.74 35.06 13.89
CA ALA A 182 -15.48 35.74 12.82
C ALA A 182 -16.82 36.34 13.33
N ILE A 183 -17.53 35.62 14.21
CA ILE A 183 -18.75 36.13 14.84
C ILE A 183 -18.41 37.25 15.83
N ALA A 184 -17.34 37.12 16.61
CA ALA A 184 -16.92 38.16 17.57
C ALA A 184 -16.51 39.48 16.89
N GLN A 185 -15.90 39.41 15.70
CA GLN A 185 -15.55 40.57 14.89
C GLN A 185 -16.76 41.19 14.16
N GLY A 186 -17.87 40.45 14.07
CA GLY A 186 -19.08 40.88 13.37
C GLY A 186 -19.10 40.57 11.86
N ASP A 187 -18.20 39.72 11.37
CA ASP A 187 -18.18 39.29 9.96
C ASP A 187 -19.30 38.29 9.64
N ILE A 188 -19.76 37.54 10.65
CA ILE A 188 -20.84 36.55 10.54
C ILE A 188 -21.94 36.87 11.54
N GLU A 189 -23.16 37.07 11.04
CA GLU A 189 -24.35 37.23 11.88
C GLU A 189 -24.83 35.87 12.41
N ALA A 190 -24.57 35.60 13.69
CA ALA A 190 -25.03 34.39 14.38
C ALA A 190 -25.73 34.75 15.73
N PRO A 191 -27.02 35.14 15.69
CA PRO A 191 -27.76 35.52 16.89
C PRO A 191 -27.78 34.42 17.95
N GLY A 192 -27.47 34.77 19.20
CA GLY A 192 -27.48 33.82 20.31
C GLY A 192 -26.29 32.85 20.36
N PHE A 193 -25.30 32.98 19.47
CA PHE A 193 -24.12 32.11 19.45
C PHE A 193 -23.36 32.09 20.79
N PHE A 194 -23.15 33.27 21.38
CA PHE A 194 -22.49 33.40 22.69
C PHE A 194 -23.44 33.22 23.89
N ASP A 195 -24.75 33.24 23.66
CA ASP A 195 -25.76 33.24 24.73
C ASP A 195 -26.17 31.83 25.14
N HIS A 196 -26.11 30.84 24.23
CA HIS A 196 -26.61 29.49 24.49
C HIS A 196 -25.72 28.39 23.88
N PRO A 197 -25.25 27.40 24.68
CA PRO A 197 -24.32 26.36 24.20
C PRO A 197 -24.92 25.46 23.11
N LEU A 198 -26.22 25.20 23.12
CA LEU A 198 -26.88 24.45 22.03
C LEU A 198 -26.93 25.23 20.71
N LEU A 199 -27.04 26.57 20.76
CA LEU A 199 -27.00 27.39 19.56
C LEU A 199 -25.59 27.40 18.99
N ARG A 200 -24.58 27.58 19.84
CA ARG A 200 -23.17 27.40 19.45
C ARG A 200 -22.96 26.05 18.78
N TYR A 201 -23.42 24.96 19.38
CA TYR A 201 -23.30 23.62 18.80
C TYR A 201 -23.98 23.50 17.43
N ALA A 202 -25.18 24.08 17.26
CA ALA A 202 -25.89 24.07 15.99
C ALA A 202 -25.14 24.84 14.89
N TYR A 203 -24.60 26.01 15.20
CA TYR A 203 -23.77 26.80 14.28
C TYR A 203 -22.44 26.13 13.94
N CYS A 204 -21.82 25.47 14.93
CA CYS A 204 -20.55 24.76 14.76
C CYS A 204 -20.70 23.39 14.07
N GLY A 205 -21.93 22.98 13.75
CA GLY A 205 -22.20 21.72 13.08
C GLY A 205 -21.52 21.66 11.71
N SER A 206 -20.55 20.77 11.55
CA SER A 206 -19.82 20.59 10.29
C SER A 206 -19.59 19.11 9.98
N LEU A 207 -19.44 18.80 8.70
CA LEU A 207 -19.12 17.46 8.21
C LEU A 207 -17.73 17.48 7.58
N TRP A 208 -16.82 16.70 8.14
CA TRP A 208 -15.45 16.56 7.64
C TRP A 208 -15.36 15.40 6.66
N VAL A 209 -15.53 15.71 5.39
CA VAL A 209 -15.51 14.71 4.31
C VAL A 209 -14.17 14.73 3.59
N GLY A 210 -13.82 13.57 3.05
CA GLY A 210 -12.77 13.43 2.04
C GLY A 210 -13.19 12.34 1.07
N ASP A 211 -12.34 12.04 0.11
CA ASP A 211 -12.64 11.12 -1.00
C ASP A 211 -13.23 9.78 -0.52
N GLY A 212 -14.10 9.18 -1.33
CA GLY A 212 -14.63 7.83 -1.11
C GLY A 212 -13.56 6.74 -1.31
N PRO A 213 -13.86 5.47 -0.96
CA PRO A 213 -12.95 4.33 -1.14
C PRO A 213 -12.63 3.99 -2.60
N GLY A 214 -13.25 4.68 -3.56
CA GLY A 214 -13.40 4.23 -4.93
C GLY A 214 -14.42 3.09 -5.05
N THR A 215 -14.76 2.76 -6.29
CA THR A 215 -15.70 1.68 -6.61
C THR A 215 -15.02 0.66 -7.50
N VAL A 216 -15.29 -0.62 -7.23
CA VAL A 216 -14.82 -1.73 -8.09
C VAL A 216 -15.90 -2.10 -9.12
N ASP A 217 -17.18 -1.85 -8.83
CA ASP A 217 -18.33 -2.02 -9.74
C ASP A 217 -19.29 -0.84 -9.54
N PRO A 218 -19.11 0.25 -10.32
CA PRO A 218 -19.88 1.47 -10.16
C PRO A 218 -21.39 1.23 -10.26
N LEU A 219 -21.82 0.31 -11.14
CA LEU A 219 -23.23 0.07 -11.41
C LEU A 219 -23.92 -0.52 -10.18
N LYS A 220 -23.32 -1.52 -9.53
CA LYS A 220 -23.89 -2.10 -8.30
C LYS A 220 -23.93 -1.09 -7.16
N ASP A 221 -22.93 -0.23 -7.07
CA ASP A 221 -22.84 0.76 -5.99
C ASP A 221 -23.88 1.87 -6.16
N ILE A 222 -24.09 2.35 -7.40
CA ILE A 222 -25.14 3.31 -7.74
C ILE A 222 -26.53 2.71 -7.47
N ASN A 223 -26.80 1.48 -7.93
CA ASN A 223 -28.08 0.81 -7.67
C ASN A 223 -28.33 0.60 -6.16
N ALA A 224 -27.27 0.38 -5.39
CA ALA A 224 -27.38 0.28 -3.94
C ALA A 224 -27.63 1.65 -3.29
N ALA A 225 -27.03 2.73 -3.82
CA ALA A 225 -27.26 4.10 -3.35
C ALA A 225 -28.69 4.57 -3.62
N GLU A 226 -29.21 4.34 -4.83
CA GLU A 226 -30.61 4.59 -5.21
C GLU A 226 -31.56 3.91 -4.21
N LYS A 227 -31.40 2.60 -3.99
CA LYS A 227 -32.21 1.86 -3.02
C LYS A 227 -32.11 2.40 -1.61
N ARG A 228 -30.92 2.85 -1.15
CA ARG A 228 -30.75 3.44 0.19
C ARG A 228 -31.50 4.76 0.34
N ILE A 229 -31.54 5.57 -0.71
CA ILE A 229 -32.30 6.82 -0.74
C ILE A 229 -33.79 6.51 -0.75
N ASP A 230 -34.24 5.59 -1.60
CA ASP A 230 -35.65 5.23 -1.74
C ASP A 230 -36.27 4.69 -0.45
N ILE A 231 -35.52 3.86 0.30
CA ILE A 231 -35.97 3.33 1.60
C ILE A 231 -35.76 4.31 2.77
N GLY A 232 -35.21 5.50 2.53
CA GLY A 232 -34.98 6.53 3.54
C GLY A 232 -33.83 6.26 4.52
N VAL A 233 -32.91 5.35 4.18
CA VAL A 233 -31.70 5.06 4.99
C VAL A 233 -30.60 6.10 4.76
N SER A 234 -30.62 6.75 3.60
CA SER A 234 -29.62 7.77 3.23
C SER A 234 -30.29 8.96 2.53
N THR A 235 -29.50 10.00 2.32
CA THR A 235 -29.92 11.23 1.62
C THR A 235 -29.04 11.45 0.40
N LEU A 236 -29.53 12.25 -0.54
CA LEU A 236 -28.75 12.60 -1.73
C LEU A 236 -27.42 13.25 -1.36
N ALA A 237 -27.42 14.17 -0.40
CA ALA A 237 -26.21 14.78 0.15
C ALA A 237 -25.22 13.74 0.69
N LYS A 238 -25.70 12.81 1.52
CA LYS A 238 -24.84 11.80 2.12
C LYS A 238 -24.27 10.83 1.08
N GLU A 239 -25.05 10.43 0.08
CA GLU A 239 -24.57 9.55 -1.00
C GLU A 239 -23.57 10.26 -1.92
N SER A 240 -23.80 11.52 -2.31
CA SER A 240 -22.83 12.33 -3.06
C SER A 240 -21.50 12.45 -2.30
N MET A 241 -21.57 12.83 -1.03
CA MET A 241 -20.39 12.94 -0.16
C MET A 241 -19.64 11.61 0.01
N LEU A 242 -20.34 10.47 0.11
CA LEU A 242 -19.71 9.16 0.27
C LEU A 242 -19.09 8.63 -1.02
N TYR A 243 -19.61 9.05 -2.19
CA TYR A 243 -19.17 8.55 -3.49
C TYR A 243 -17.84 9.19 -3.90
N ASP A 244 -17.80 10.51 -4.01
CA ASP A 244 -16.64 11.27 -4.48
C ASP A 244 -16.31 12.49 -3.61
N GLY A 245 -17.04 12.71 -2.52
CA GLY A 245 -16.85 13.87 -1.65
C GLY A 245 -17.48 15.16 -2.16
N SER A 246 -18.25 15.10 -3.26
CA SER A 246 -18.95 16.26 -3.80
C SER A 246 -20.10 16.73 -2.92
N ASP A 247 -20.36 18.04 -2.97
CA ASP A 247 -21.56 18.62 -2.37
C ASP A 247 -22.76 18.37 -3.30
N TRP A 248 -23.85 17.88 -2.73
CA TRP A 248 -25.08 17.68 -3.47
C TRP A 248 -25.73 18.99 -3.91
N GLU A 249 -25.61 20.07 -3.12
CA GLU A 249 -26.22 21.35 -3.47
C GLU A 249 -25.57 21.92 -4.73
N GLU A 250 -24.23 21.93 -4.79
CA GLU A 250 -23.46 22.32 -5.98
C GLU A 250 -23.82 21.45 -7.19
N ASN A 251 -23.87 20.12 -7.01
CA ASN A 251 -24.29 19.18 -8.05
C ASN A 251 -25.72 19.46 -8.54
N HIS A 252 -26.62 19.85 -7.64
CA HIS A 252 -28.01 20.13 -7.99
C HIS A 252 -28.14 21.45 -8.77
N GLU A 253 -27.48 22.51 -8.30
CA GLU A 253 -27.43 23.81 -8.99
C GLU A 253 -26.85 23.68 -10.39
N GLN A 254 -25.73 22.98 -10.52
CA GLN A 254 -25.09 22.74 -11.81
C GLN A 254 -25.98 21.93 -12.74
N ARG A 255 -26.63 20.86 -12.25
CA ARG A 255 -27.60 20.08 -13.05
C ARG A 255 -28.79 20.92 -13.49
N ALA A 256 -29.30 21.82 -12.65
CA ALA A 256 -30.39 22.70 -13.03
C ALA A 256 -30.00 23.64 -14.19
N LEU A 257 -28.78 24.19 -14.14
CA LEU A 257 -28.22 25.01 -15.21
C LEU A 257 -28.04 24.22 -16.51
N GLU A 258 -27.50 23.00 -16.42
CA GLU A 258 -27.32 22.11 -17.56
C GLU A 258 -28.65 21.74 -18.22
N VAL A 259 -29.67 21.36 -17.44
CA VAL A 259 -31.00 21.04 -17.95
C VAL A 259 -31.61 22.26 -18.65
N LYS A 260 -31.46 23.47 -18.08
CA LYS A 260 -31.95 24.70 -18.70
C LYS A 260 -31.26 24.95 -20.05
N ARG A 261 -29.92 24.91 -20.09
CA ARG A 261 -29.15 25.10 -21.33
C ARG A 261 -29.52 24.07 -22.39
N ARG A 262 -29.65 22.79 -22.01
CA ARG A 262 -30.09 21.74 -22.92
C ARG A 262 -31.45 22.02 -23.53
N ARG A 263 -32.41 22.51 -22.74
CA ARG A 263 -33.74 22.91 -23.24
C ARG A 263 -33.65 24.10 -24.19
N ASP A 264 -32.83 25.11 -23.84
CA ASP A 264 -32.60 26.29 -24.69
C ASP A 264 -31.96 25.91 -26.04
N ASP A 265 -31.08 24.91 -26.03
CA ASP A 265 -30.42 24.35 -27.23
C ASP A 265 -31.29 23.32 -27.99
N GLY A 266 -32.53 23.05 -27.54
CA GLY A 266 -33.44 22.09 -28.16
C GLY A 266 -33.11 20.61 -27.92
N LEU A 267 -32.26 20.30 -26.94
CA LEU A 267 -31.89 18.95 -26.53
C LEU A 267 -32.81 18.42 -25.41
N SER A 268 -32.90 17.09 -25.29
CA SER A 268 -33.61 16.43 -24.20
C SER A 268 -33.03 16.80 -22.83
N ALA A 269 -33.89 16.88 -21.81
CA ALA A 269 -33.48 17.22 -20.44
C ALA A 269 -32.52 16.18 -19.83
N SER A 270 -32.67 14.90 -20.18
CA SER A 270 -31.72 13.85 -19.80
C SER A 270 -30.93 13.37 -21.04
N PRO A 271 -29.61 13.15 -20.93
CA PRO A 271 -28.78 12.59 -22.00
C PRO A 271 -29.26 11.22 -22.50
N THR A 272 -29.91 10.44 -21.64
CA THR A 272 -30.37 9.07 -21.91
C THR A 272 -31.89 8.93 -21.91
N ALA A 273 -32.65 10.04 -21.92
CA ALA A 273 -34.08 9.95 -22.15
C ALA A 273 -34.29 9.29 -23.52
N ARG A 274 -34.69 8.01 -23.53
CA ARG A 274 -35.28 7.41 -24.72
C ARG A 274 -36.44 8.31 -25.12
N PRO A 275 -36.59 8.68 -26.39
CA PRO A 275 -37.76 9.41 -26.81
C PRO A 275 -39.00 8.62 -26.41
N ASP A 276 -40.00 9.28 -25.82
CA ASP A 276 -41.23 8.66 -25.27
C ASP A 276 -42.03 7.82 -26.31
N ASN A 277 -41.60 7.80 -27.57
CA ASN A 277 -42.25 7.14 -28.70
C ASN A 277 -41.57 5.84 -29.18
N GLU A 278 -40.55 5.32 -28.50
CA GLU A 278 -39.98 4.01 -28.85
C GLU A 278 -40.70 2.87 -28.08
N PRO A 279 -41.34 1.89 -28.75
CA PRO A 279 -41.93 0.76 -28.05
C PRO A 279 -40.85 -0.02 -27.29
N PRO A 280 -41.19 -0.63 -26.14
CA PRO A 280 -40.22 -1.39 -25.35
C PRO A 280 -39.55 -2.45 -26.22
N ALA A 281 -38.22 -2.51 -26.18
CA ALA A 281 -37.44 -3.49 -26.90
C ALA A 281 -37.98 -4.89 -26.60
N ASN A 282 -38.39 -5.60 -27.66
CA ASN A 282 -38.99 -6.92 -27.58
C ASN A 282 -37.97 -7.89 -26.94
N PRO A 283 -38.29 -8.56 -25.80
CA PRO A 283 -37.36 -9.45 -25.11
C PRO A 283 -36.94 -10.71 -25.91
N ASP A 284 -37.56 -10.96 -27.07
CA ASP A 284 -37.34 -12.16 -27.89
C ASP A 284 -36.36 -12.02 -29.06
N LEU A 285 -35.54 -10.96 -29.13
CA LEU A 285 -34.46 -10.89 -30.14
C LEU A 285 -33.12 -11.32 -29.54
N PRO A 286 -32.46 -12.36 -30.08
CA PRO A 286 -31.14 -12.78 -29.61
C PRO A 286 -30.12 -11.67 -29.88
N GLU A 287 -29.30 -11.37 -28.86
CA GLU A 287 -28.19 -10.42 -28.97
C GLU A 287 -27.31 -10.80 -30.17
N ARG A 288 -27.12 -9.86 -31.09
CA ARG A 288 -26.29 -10.07 -32.28
C ARG A 288 -24.85 -10.35 -31.82
N THR A 289 -24.36 -11.54 -32.17
CA THR A 289 -22.96 -12.00 -32.13
C THR A 289 -21.97 -11.00 -32.68
#